data_AF-A0A2S0UHW8-F1
#
_entry.id   AF-A0A2S0UHW8-F1
#
_cell.length_a   1.000
_cell.length_b   1.000
_cell.length_c   1.000
_cell.angle_alpha   90.00
_cell.angle_beta   90.00
_cell.angle_gamma   90.00
#
_symmetry.space_group_name_H-M   'P 1'
#
loop_
_entity.id
_entity.type
_entity.pdbx_description
1 polymer ?
#
loop_
_entity_poly.entity_id
_entity_poly.type
_entity_poly.pdbx_seq_one_letter_code
_entity_poly.pdbx_strand_id
1 'polypeptide(L)'
;MNGWNSMPEPGPMRGRGCGPLSPMPRVSMRLDLPAPLTVAVASGLAMLPFVAYPAIDEAVAGLFFDGKGWMGGPASEMLRFALWRFSALVLFVALVLWLVALFRKRPACNGSARAWGLIVLTYALGPGLMADTLLKRFWGRARPADVADFGGASHFTPPWLPTDQCLSNCSFVSGEVSGATATAIALIVILGLWRDRLSPLAYRAIAAFALALPLVSALQRMSSGRHFLSDAIFAALFTLLIASLLRVVLFGRKNPVT
;
A
#
# COMPACT_ATOMS: atom_id res chain seq x y z
N MET A 1 -34.17 -63.86 64.51
CA MET A 1 -33.17 -64.04 63.42
C MET A 1 -33.92 -64.19 62.12
N ASN A 2 -33.67 -63.28 61.19
CA ASN A 2 -33.63 -63.45 59.73
C ASN A 2 -33.76 -62.06 59.11
N GLY A 3 -32.59 -61.43 58.97
CA GLY A 3 -32.43 -60.14 58.34
C GLY A 3 -32.33 -60.30 56.83
N TRP A 4 -33.09 -59.49 56.11
CA TRP A 4 -32.89 -59.10 54.72
C TRP A 4 -33.47 -57.70 54.53
N ASN A 5 -32.81 -56.92 53.67
CA ASN A 5 -33.19 -55.61 53.11
C ASN A 5 -32.67 -54.36 53.84
N SER A 6 -31.55 -53.84 53.33
CA SER A 6 -31.58 -52.61 52.54
C SER A 6 -30.18 -52.32 51.98
N MET A 7 -29.97 -52.60 50.68
CA MET A 7 -28.88 -51.99 49.92
C MET A 7 -29.26 -50.53 49.62
N PRO A 8 -28.35 -49.55 49.72
CA PRO A 8 -28.63 -48.18 49.28
C PRO A 8 -28.63 -48.10 47.74
N GLU A 9 -29.62 -47.39 47.19
CA GLU A 9 -29.72 -47.14 45.75
C GLU A 9 -28.54 -46.31 45.20
N PRO A 10 -28.07 -46.58 43.98
CA PRO A 10 -27.07 -45.74 43.34
C PRO A 10 -27.69 -44.39 42.93
N GLY A 11 -27.17 -43.31 43.51
CA GLY A 11 -27.57 -41.94 43.17
C GLY A 11 -27.30 -41.59 41.70
N PRO A 12 -28.06 -40.64 41.12
CA PRO A 12 -27.96 -40.31 39.70
C PRO A 12 -26.59 -39.73 39.35
N MET A 13 -25.92 -40.37 38.38
CA MET A 13 -24.71 -39.88 37.74
C MET A 13 -25.00 -38.51 37.09
N ARG A 14 -24.47 -37.43 37.69
CA ARG A 14 -24.45 -36.11 37.06
C ARG A 14 -23.59 -36.19 35.79
N GLY A 15 -24.26 -36.22 34.64
CA GLY A 15 -23.63 -36.01 33.34
C GLY A 15 -22.89 -34.67 33.36
N ARG A 16 -21.55 -34.71 33.26
CA ARG A 16 -20.75 -33.54 32.94
C ARG A 16 -21.09 -33.15 31.51
N GLY A 17 -22.05 -32.23 31.36
CA GLY A 17 -22.34 -31.62 30.08
C GLY A 17 -21.07 -30.96 29.53
N CYS A 18 -20.66 -31.36 28.33
CA CYS A 18 -19.74 -30.57 27.53
C CYS A 18 -20.40 -29.21 27.30
N GLY A 19 -19.98 -28.20 28.07
CA GLY A 19 -20.34 -26.81 27.77
C GLY A 19 -19.86 -26.45 26.36
N PRO A 20 -20.55 -25.54 25.65
CA PRO A 20 -20.10 -25.09 24.35
C PRO A 20 -18.66 -24.57 24.46
N LEU A 21 -17.77 -25.11 23.62
CA LEU A 21 -16.40 -24.63 23.46
C LEU A 21 -16.44 -23.12 23.30
N SER A 22 -15.88 -22.40 24.28
CA SER A 22 -15.66 -20.96 24.19
C SER A 22 -14.95 -20.68 22.86
N PRO A 23 -15.48 -19.79 21.99
CA PRO A 23 -14.83 -19.50 20.72
C PRO A 23 -13.41 -19.02 21.03
N MET A 24 -12.41 -19.68 20.45
CA MET A 24 -11.02 -19.28 20.60
C MET A 24 -10.89 -17.80 20.27
N PRO A 25 -10.09 -17.02 21.03
CA PRO A 25 -9.85 -15.62 20.72
C PRO A 25 -9.21 -15.58 19.33
N ARG A 26 -10.01 -15.16 18.33
CA ARG A 26 -9.48 -14.83 17.02
C ARG A 26 -8.56 -13.64 17.24
N VAL A 27 -7.25 -13.89 17.22
CA VAL A 27 -6.24 -12.83 17.05
C VAL A 27 -6.54 -12.19 15.71
N SER A 28 -7.41 -11.18 15.71
CA SER A 28 -7.75 -10.43 14.52
C SER A 28 -6.61 -9.46 14.27
N MET A 29 -5.60 -9.88 13.51
CA MET A 29 -4.67 -8.94 12.92
C MET A 29 -5.49 -8.06 11.96
N ARG A 30 -5.97 -6.92 12.46
CA ARG A 30 -6.62 -5.88 11.66
C ARG A 30 -5.49 -5.12 10.99
N LEU A 31 -5.36 -5.32 9.68
CA LEU A 31 -4.42 -4.54 8.89
C LEU A 31 -5.00 -3.14 8.80
N ASP A 32 -4.26 -2.16 9.32
CA ASP A 32 -4.72 -0.78 9.46
C ASP A 32 -3.60 0.17 9.06
N LEU A 33 -3.94 1.40 8.67
CA LEU A 33 -2.93 2.35 8.24
C LEU A 33 -2.09 2.82 9.45
N PRO A 34 -0.76 2.88 9.32
CA PRO A 34 0.12 3.33 10.40
C PRO A 34 -0.17 4.77 10.80
N ALA A 35 0.21 5.16 12.02
CA ALA A 35 0.09 6.54 12.46
C ALA A 35 0.93 7.47 11.58
N PRO A 36 0.47 8.69 11.25
CA PRO A 36 1.20 9.64 10.41
C PRO A 36 2.61 9.92 10.91
N LEU A 37 2.78 10.05 12.24
CA LEU A 37 4.10 10.28 12.85
C LEU A 37 5.06 9.11 12.58
N THR A 38 4.58 7.87 12.67
CA THR A 38 5.39 6.68 12.35
C THR A 38 5.86 6.70 10.91
N VAL A 39 4.98 7.06 9.96
CA VAL A 39 5.36 7.14 8.54
C VAL A 39 6.29 8.31 8.27
N ALA A 40 6.08 9.46 8.92
CA ALA A 40 6.96 10.62 8.80
C ALA A 40 8.37 10.33 9.33
N VAL A 41 8.47 9.69 10.50
CA VAL A 41 9.75 9.23 11.06
C VAL A 41 10.39 8.19 10.14
N ALA A 42 9.63 7.20 9.65
CA ALA A 42 10.14 6.22 8.71
C ALA A 42 10.66 6.87 7.42
N SER A 43 9.99 7.92 6.93
CA SER A 43 10.44 8.70 5.76
C SER A 43 11.75 9.43 6.04
N GLY A 44 11.87 10.08 7.20
CA GLY A 44 13.12 10.72 7.62
C GLY A 44 14.27 9.72 7.75
N LEU A 45 14.02 8.58 8.41
CA LEU A 45 15.00 7.51 8.56
C LEU A 45 15.40 6.87 7.22
N ALA A 46 14.44 6.70 6.30
CA ALA A 46 14.70 6.18 4.96
C ALA A 46 15.59 7.12 4.13
N MET A 47 15.60 8.43 4.43
CA MET A 47 16.46 9.41 3.74
C MET A 47 17.93 9.34 4.15
N LEU A 48 18.21 8.93 5.40
CA LEU A 48 19.57 8.87 5.96
C LEU A 48 20.58 8.09 5.09
N PRO A 49 20.30 6.86 4.61
CA PRO A 49 21.26 6.14 3.78
C PRO A 49 21.55 6.86 2.46
N PHE A 50 20.55 7.49 1.85
CA PHE A 50 20.76 8.24 0.61
C PHE A 50 21.60 9.48 0.86
N VAL A 51 21.36 10.21 1.95
CA VAL A 51 22.18 11.38 2.33
C VAL A 51 23.62 11.00 2.61
N ALA A 52 23.85 9.90 3.32
CA ALA A 52 25.19 9.43 3.65
C ALA A 52 25.93 8.87 2.43
N TYR A 53 25.22 8.17 1.54
CA TYR A 53 25.78 7.48 0.37
C TYR A 53 24.88 7.64 -0.86
N PRO A 54 24.91 8.80 -1.55
CA PRO A 54 24.07 9.07 -2.73
C PRO A 54 24.19 8.01 -3.82
N ALA A 55 25.38 7.43 -3.97
CA ALA A 55 25.71 6.40 -4.97
C ALA A 55 24.87 5.11 -4.82
N ILE A 56 24.12 4.91 -3.74
CA ILE A 56 23.17 3.79 -3.62
C ILE A 56 22.17 3.80 -4.78
N ASP A 57 21.66 4.96 -5.17
CA ASP A 57 20.69 5.06 -6.27
C ASP A 57 21.31 4.62 -7.61
N GLU A 58 22.52 5.08 -7.90
CA GLU A 58 23.26 4.73 -9.12
C GLU A 58 23.66 3.25 -9.12
N ALA A 59 24.21 2.76 -8.02
CA ALA A 59 24.61 1.36 -7.88
C ALA A 59 23.43 0.41 -8.08
N VAL A 60 22.27 0.72 -7.50
CA VAL A 60 21.06 -0.09 -7.66
C VAL A 60 20.49 0.06 -9.08
N ALA A 61 20.50 1.26 -9.67
CA ALA A 61 20.08 1.44 -11.06
C ALA A 61 20.97 0.67 -12.04
N GLY A 62 22.29 0.61 -11.78
CA GLY A 62 23.25 -0.16 -12.58
C GLY A 62 23.01 -1.67 -12.57
N LEU A 63 22.30 -2.20 -11.56
CA LEU A 63 21.86 -3.60 -11.59
C LEU A 63 20.85 -3.91 -12.70
N PHE A 64 20.21 -2.88 -13.28
CA PHE A 64 19.20 -3.01 -14.33
C PHE A 64 19.69 -2.55 -15.71
N PHE A 65 20.97 -2.18 -15.83
CA PHE A 65 21.57 -1.68 -17.06
C PHE A 65 22.78 -2.53 -17.44
N ASP A 66 22.81 -3.03 -18.68
CA ASP A 66 23.87 -3.95 -19.15
C ASP A 66 24.99 -3.25 -19.97
N GLY A 67 25.00 -1.91 -19.96
CA GLY A 67 25.91 -1.09 -20.77
C GLY A 67 25.38 -0.75 -22.16
N LYS A 68 24.39 -1.49 -22.67
CA LYS A 68 23.77 -1.27 -23.99
C LYS A 68 22.30 -0.90 -23.89
N GLY A 69 21.62 -1.34 -22.83
CA GLY A 69 20.21 -1.09 -22.63
C GLY A 69 19.74 -1.44 -21.22
N TRP A 70 18.49 -1.05 -20.98
CA TRP A 70 17.77 -1.34 -19.75
C TRP A 70 17.10 -2.71 -19.85
N MET A 71 17.07 -3.48 -18.74
CA MET A 71 16.44 -4.81 -18.70
C MET A 71 14.93 -4.78 -19.04
N GLY A 72 14.28 -3.63 -18.90
CA GLY A 72 12.88 -3.41 -19.20
C GLY A 72 12.58 -3.51 -20.69
N GLY A 73 12.04 -4.64 -21.13
CA GLY A 73 11.55 -4.85 -22.49
C GLY A 73 10.02 -4.73 -22.63
N PRO A 74 9.44 -5.20 -23.76
CA PRO A 74 8.01 -5.14 -24.03
C PRO A 74 7.12 -5.76 -22.93
N ALA A 75 7.58 -6.84 -22.30
CA ALA A 75 6.86 -7.49 -21.20
C ALA A 75 6.79 -6.60 -19.94
N SER A 76 7.86 -5.84 -19.64
CA SER A 76 7.89 -4.88 -18.53
C SER A 76 6.87 -3.75 -18.75
N GLU A 77 6.78 -3.25 -19.99
CA GLU A 77 5.80 -2.22 -20.34
C GLU A 77 4.36 -2.75 -20.35
N MET A 78 4.15 -4.00 -20.78
CA MET A 78 2.84 -4.64 -20.67
C MET A 78 2.42 -4.79 -19.20
N LEU A 79 3.34 -5.20 -18.32
CA LEU A 79 3.10 -5.24 -16.87
C LEU A 79 2.75 -3.86 -16.33
N ARG A 80 3.48 -2.80 -16.74
CA ARG A 80 3.16 -1.42 -16.35
C ARG A 80 1.73 -1.04 -16.72
N PHE A 81 1.34 -1.27 -17.97
CA PHE A 81 -0.01 -0.97 -18.43
C PHE A 81 -1.08 -1.78 -17.70
N ALA A 82 -0.81 -3.05 -17.39
CA ALA A 82 -1.72 -3.90 -16.61
C ALA A 82 -1.91 -3.33 -15.19
N LEU A 83 -0.83 -2.97 -14.49
CA LEU A 83 -0.88 -2.34 -13.17
C LEU A 83 -1.63 -1.01 -13.20
N TRP A 84 -1.36 -0.18 -14.21
CA TRP A 84 -2.01 1.12 -14.37
C TRP A 84 -3.52 0.98 -14.63
N ARG A 85 -3.93 0.06 -15.53
CA ARG A 85 -5.35 -0.23 -15.79
C ARG A 85 -6.06 -0.79 -14.56
N PHE A 86 -5.41 -1.69 -13.82
CA PHE A 86 -5.95 -2.23 -12.59
C PHE A 86 -6.15 -1.13 -11.54
N SER A 87 -5.15 -0.25 -11.37
CA SER A 87 -5.24 0.92 -10.49
C SER A 87 -6.39 1.85 -10.91
N ALA A 88 -6.55 2.13 -12.20
CA ALA A 88 -7.62 2.97 -12.72
C ALA A 88 -9.00 2.36 -12.45
N LEU A 89 -9.14 1.03 -12.61
CA LEU A 89 -10.38 0.31 -12.29
C LEU A 89 -10.71 0.39 -10.80
N VAL A 90 -9.73 0.19 -9.91
CA VAL A 90 -9.92 0.29 -8.45
C VAL A 90 -10.37 1.70 -8.07
N LEU A 91 -9.73 2.74 -8.60
CA LEU A 91 -10.13 4.13 -8.39
C LEU A 91 -11.56 4.38 -8.91
N PHE A 92 -11.88 3.94 -10.13
CA PHE A 92 -13.20 4.12 -10.70
C PHE A 92 -14.30 3.48 -9.84
N VAL A 93 -14.10 2.22 -9.41
CA VAL A 93 -15.04 1.52 -8.54
C VAL A 93 -15.17 2.25 -7.19
N ALA A 94 -14.07 2.68 -6.58
CA ALA A 94 -14.10 3.42 -5.33
C ALA A 94 -14.83 4.77 -5.46
N LEU A 95 -14.65 5.48 -6.58
CA LEU A 95 -15.34 6.73 -6.88
C LEU A 95 -16.85 6.52 -7.01
N VAL A 96 -17.28 5.51 -7.76
CA VAL A 96 -18.70 5.16 -7.89
C VAL A 96 -19.29 4.82 -6.51
N LEU A 97 -18.63 3.98 -5.73
CA LEU A 97 -19.10 3.60 -4.39
C LEU A 97 -19.13 4.78 -3.41
N TRP A 98 -18.18 5.72 -3.53
CA TRP A 98 -18.17 6.95 -2.75
C TRP A 98 -19.38 7.82 -3.07
N LEU A 99 -19.63 8.08 -4.35
CA LEU A 99 -20.79 8.87 -4.79
C LEU A 99 -22.10 8.21 -4.37
N VAL A 100 -22.24 6.89 -4.56
CA VAL A 100 -23.42 6.13 -4.13
C VAL A 100 -23.64 6.25 -2.62
N ALA A 101 -22.58 6.15 -1.81
CA ALA A 101 -22.68 6.29 -0.36
C ALA A 101 -23.07 7.71 0.07
N LEU A 102 -22.56 8.75 -0.62
CA LEU A 102 -22.91 10.15 -0.38
C LEU A 102 -24.37 10.43 -0.74
N PHE A 103 -24.82 10.04 -1.93
CA PHE A 103 -26.18 10.30 -2.41
C PHE A 103 -27.24 9.51 -1.61
N ARG A 104 -26.97 8.23 -1.30
CA ARG A 104 -27.92 7.41 -0.52
C ARG A 104 -27.88 7.72 0.98
N LYS A 105 -26.89 8.47 1.46
CA LYS A 105 -26.63 8.73 2.89
C LYS A 105 -26.55 7.45 3.75
N ARG A 106 -26.11 6.34 3.14
CA ARG A 106 -25.94 5.02 3.79
C ARG A 106 -24.74 4.28 3.18
N PRO A 107 -24.17 3.28 3.87
CA PRO A 107 -23.04 2.51 3.35
C PRO A 107 -23.32 1.90 1.98
N ALA A 108 -22.31 1.88 1.11
CA ALA A 108 -22.32 1.20 -0.17
C ALA A 108 -21.34 0.02 -0.10
N CYS A 109 -21.79 -1.19 -0.45
CA CYS A 109 -20.96 -2.41 -0.40
C CYS A 109 -20.23 -2.60 0.94
N ASN A 110 -20.93 -2.36 2.06
CA ASN A 110 -20.43 -2.37 3.45
C ASN A 110 -19.45 -1.25 3.84
N GLY A 111 -19.05 -0.37 2.92
CA GLY A 111 -18.18 0.75 3.22
C GLY A 111 -18.95 2.06 3.44
N SER A 112 -18.57 2.82 4.47
CA SER A 112 -19.06 4.18 4.68
C SER A 112 -18.58 5.16 3.59
N ALA A 113 -19.25 6.31 3.43
CA ALA A 113 -18.78 7.36 2.52
C ALA A 113 -17.36 7.86 2.89
N ARG A 114 -16.98 7.78 4.17
CA ARG A 114 -15.63 8.12 4.62
C ARG A 114 -14.60 7.09 4.16
N ALA A 115 -14.95 5.79 4.18
CA ALA A 115 -14.04 4.72 3.75
C ALA A 115 -13.76 4.79 2.24
N TRP A 116 -14.80 4.97 1.41
CA TRP A 116 -14.62 5.15 -0.03
C TRP A 116 -13.94 6.49 -0.35
N GLY A 117 -14.29 7.55 0.38
CA GLY A 117 -13.65 8.86 0.26
C GLY A 117 -12.16 8.82 0.60
N LEU A 118 -11.74 8.05 1.61
CA LEU A 118 -10.33 7.83 1.93
C LEU A 118 -9.55 7.29 0.72
N ILE A 119 -10.10 6.30 0.03
CA ILE A 119 -9.47 5.69 -1.15
C ILE A 119 -9.34 6.74 -2.27
N VAL A 120 -10.46 7.40 -2.62
CA VAL A 120 -10.48 8.39 -3.71
C VAL A 120 -9.54 9.56 -3.42
N LEU A 121 -9.55 10.10 -2.20
CA LEU A 121 -8.68 11.19 -1.80
C LEU A 121 -7.20 10.76 -1.75
N THR A 122 -6.90 9.51 -1.40
CA THR A 122 -5.53 8.98 -1.46
C THR A 122 -5.00 8.99 -2.89
N TYR A 123 -5.81 8.57 -3.88
CA TYR A 123 -5.45 8.66 -5.29
C TYR A 123 -5.32 10.11 -5.77
N ALA A 124 -6.25 10.97 -5.39
CA ALA A 124 -6.23 12.37 -5.81
C ALA A 124 -5.00 13.12 -5.27
N LEU A 125 -4.67 12.92 -3.99
CA LEU A 125 -3.60 13.66 -3.32
C LEU A 125 -2.23 13.01 -3.48
N GLY A 126 -2.13 11.68 -3.50
CA GLY A 126 -0.88 10.95 -3.66
C GLY A 126 -0.37 11.00 -5.11
N PRO A 127 -0.83 10.10 -6.00
CA PRO A 127 -0.35 10.07 -7.37
C PRO A 127 -0.75 11.31 -8.18
N GLY A 128 -2.01 11.78 -8.05
CA GLY A 128 -2.51 12.89 -8.85
C GLY A 128 -1.83 14.24 -8.55
N LEU A 129 -1.92 14.70 -7.30
CA LEU A 129 -1.40 15.99 -6.89
C LEU A 129 0.09 15.92 -6.55
N MET A 130 0.48 15.13 -5.54
CA MET A 130 1.84 15.13 -5.01
C MET A 130 2.85 14.62 -6.06
N ALA A 131 2.63 13.44 -6.63
CA ALA A 131 3.61 12.86 -7.55
C ALA A 131 3.61 13.56 -8.92
N ASP A 132 2.47 13.56 -9.62
CA ASP A 132 2.43 13.98 -11.01
C ASP A 132 2.38 15.51 -11.20
N THR A 133 1.70 16.24 -10.32
CA THR A 133 1.52 17.69 -10.48
C THR A 133 2.60 18.52 -9.80
N LEU A 134 2.98 18.15 -8.57
CA LEU A 134 3.94 18.92 -7.76
C LEU A 134 5.38 18.44 -7.97
N LEU A 135 5.71 17.23 -7.49
CA LEU A 135 7.11 16.80 -7.42
C LEU A 135 7.71 16.61 -8.82
N LYS A 136 7.03 15.91 -9.73
CA LYS A 136 7.55 15.73 -11.10
C LYS A 136 7.75 17.01 -11.90
N ARG A 137 7.05 18.09 -11.55
CA ARG A 137 7.12 19.38 -12.27
C ARG A 137 8.16 20.32 -11.69
N PHE A 138 8.43 20.24 -10.39
CA PHE A 138 9.27 21.21 -9.69
C PHE A 138 10.56 20.62 -9.10
N TRP A 139 10.74 19.30 -9.08
CA TRP A 139 11.96 18.69 -8.54
C TRP A 139 13.12 18.64 -9.54
N GLY A 140 12.81 18.55 -10.84
CA GLY A 140 13.77 18.60 -11.96
C GLY A 140 14.88 17.54 -11.98
N ARG A 141 14.82 16.53 -11.10
CA ARG A 141 15.74 15.38 -11.11
C ARG A 141 15.59 14.54 -12.38
N ALA A 142 16.69 14.38 -13.12
CA ALA A 142 16.77 13.52 -14.29
C ALA A 142 16.52 12.04 -13.95
N ARG A 143 16.02 11.27 -14.92
CA ARG A 143 15.78 9.82 -14.76
C ARG A 143 17.07 9.04 -14.96
N PRO A 144 17.17 7.80 -14.45
CA PRO A 144 18.35 6.97 -14.67
C PRO A 144 18.75 6.86 -16.15
N ALA A 145 17.80 6.63 -17.05
CA ALA A 145 18.07 6.51 -18.49
C ALA A 145 18.60 7.80 -19.15
N ASP A 146 18.45 8.94 -18.50
CA ASP A 146 18.86 10.25 -19.01
C ASP A 146 20.21 10.71 -18.40
N VAL A 147 20.77 9.95 -17.45
CA VAL A 147 22.04 10.26 -16.76
C VAL A 147 23.24 9.70 -17.52
N ALA A 148 24.35 10.45 -17.54
CA ALA A 148 25.58 10.14 -18.26
C ALA A 148 26.15 8.75 -17.95
N ASP A 149 26.10 8.34 -16.68
CA ASP A 149 26.56 7.02 -16.21
C ASP A 149 25.83 5.85 -16.87
N PHE A 150 24.63 6.09 -17.43
CA PHE A 150 23.81 5.11 -18.15
C PHE A 150 23.63 5.46 -19.64
N GLY A 151 24.52 6.29 -20.20
CA GLY A 151 24.52 6.67 -21.61
C GLY A 151 23.64 7.88 -21.97
N GLY A 152 23.13 8.61 -20.97
CA GLY A 152 22.40 9.86 -21.15
C GLY A 152 23.30 11.10 -21.19
N ALA A 153 22.70 12.28 -21.01
CA ALA A 153 23.39 13.57 -21.07
C ALA A 153 23.32 14.39 -19.77
N SER A 154 22.50 13.95 -18.81
CA SER A 154 22.31 14.63 -17.52
C SER A 154 23.28 14.12 -16.47
N HIS A 155 23.46 14.86 -15.39
CA HIS A 155 24.21 14.44 -14.22
C HIS A 155 23.30 13.78 -13.19
N PHE A 156 23.82 12.76 -12.51
CA PHE A 156 23.15 12.21 -11.35
C PHE A 156 22.97 13.29 -10.28
N THR A 157 21.81 13.26 -9.63
CA THR A 157 21.49 14.11 -8.50
C THR A 157 20.84 13.28 -7.40
N PRO A 158 21.12 13.58 -6.12
CA PRO A 158 20.50 12.89 -5.01
C PRO A 158 19.02 13.25 -4.80
N PRO A 159 18.22 12.40 -4.13
CA PRO A 159 16.79 12.61 -3.96
C PRO A 159 16.41 13.85 -3.14
N TRP A 160 17.27 14.35 -2.24
CA TRP A 160 16.97 15.53 -1.41
C TRP A 160 17.29 16.87 -2.08
N LEU A 161 17.91 16.85 -3.26
CA LEU A 161 18.35 18.07 -3.96
C LEU A 161 17.45 18.33 -5.19
N PRO A 162 16.57 19.35 -5.14
CA PRO A 162 15.89 19.83 -6.33
C PRO A 162 16.90 20.40 -7.34
N THR A 163 16.66 20.16 -8.63
CA THR A 163 17.52 20.64 -9.73
C THR A 163 16.68 21.11 -10.92
N ASP A 164 17.33 21.55 -11.99
CA ASP A 164 16.73 22.06 -13.23
C ASP A 164 17.05 21.20 -14.46
N GLN A 165 17.55 19.97 -14.25
CA GLN A 165 18.00 19.07 -15.32
C GLN A 165 16.85 18.41 -16.11
N CYS A 166 15.60 18.58 -15.66
CA CYS A 166 14.43 18.03 -16.32
C CYS A 166 13.27 19.03 -16.30
N LEU A 167 12.67 19.25 -17.47
CA LEU A 167 11.59 20.24 -17.67
C LEU A 167 10.18 19.68 -17.42
N SER A 168 9.98 18.37 -17.60
CA SER A 168 8.68 17.73 -17.38
C SER A 168 8.83 16.22 -17.18
N ASN A 169 7.86 15.61 -16.50
CA ASN A 169 7.85 14.16 -16.24
C ASN A 169 9.17 13.68 -15.62
N CYS A 170 9.65 14.39 -14.59
CA CYS A 170 10.93 14.09 -13.96
C CYS A 170 10.89 12.84 -13.07
N SER A 171 12.04 12.45 -12.54
CA SER A 171 12.18 11.16 -11.85
C SER A 171 11.56 11.17 -10.45
N PHE A 172 11.74 12.23 -9.67
CA PHE A 172 11.28 12.26 -8.28
C PHE A 172 9.88 12.88 -8.14
N VAL A 173 8.89 12.22 -7.55
CA VAL A 173 8.82 10.80 -7.16
C VAL A 173 8.12 9.96 -8.23
N SER A 174 8.19 8.63 -8.12
CA SER A 174 7.52 7.71 -9.03
C SER A 174 6.00 7.75 -8.91
N GLY A 175 5.33 8.28 -9.93
CA GLY A 175 3.86 8.32 -10.02
C GLY A 175 3.23 6.92 -10.11
N GLU A 176 3.87 6.01 -10.86
CA GLU A 176 3.40 4.62 -10.97
C GLU A 176 3.49 3.87 -9.63
N VAL A 177 4.57 4.06 -8.87
CA VAL A 177 4.69 3.44 -7.54
C VAL A 177 3.69 4.09 -6.57
N SER A 178 3.50 5.41 -6.63
CA SER A 178 2.47 6.10 -5.85
C SER A 178 1.06 5.55 -6.14
N GLY A 179 0.73 5.33 -7.42
CA GLY A 179 -0.53 4.70 -7.83
C GLY A 179 -0.67 3.25 -7.34
N ALA A 180 0.39 2.46 -7.43
CA ALA A 180 0.42 1.10 -6.89
C ALA A 180 0.26 1.07 -5.37
N THR A 181 0.85 2.02 -4.64
CA THR A 181 0.67 2.20 -3.19
C THR A 181 -0.76 2.61 -2.84
N ALA A 182 -1.36 3.55 -3.57
CA ALA A 182 -2.76 3.91 -3.39
C ALA A 182 -3.69 2.70 -3.64
N THR A 183 -3.37 1.87 -4.64
CA THR A 183 -4.08 0.62 -4.92
C THR A 183 -3.92 -0.39 -3.78
N ALA A 184 -2.71 -0.57 -3.26
CA ALA A 184 -2.45 -1.42 -2.10
C ALA A 184 -3.29 -0.99 -0.89
N ILE A 185 -3.30 0.31 -0.59
CA ILE A 185 -4.10 0.90 0.49
C ILE A 185 -5.59 0.65 0.28
N ALA A 186 -6.09 0.85 -0.95
CA ALA A 186 -7.48 0.58 -1.29
C ALA A 186 -7.86 -0.87 -1.02
N LEU A 187 -7.02 -1.83 -1.45
CA LEU A 187 -7.25 -3.26 -1.21
C LEU A 187 -7.22 -3.60 0.28
N ILE A 188 -6.34 -2.98 1.07
CA ILE A 188 -6.29 -3.17 2.53
C ILE A 188 -7.57 -2.65 3.20
N VAL A 189 -8.05 -1.47 2.80
CA VAL A 189 -9.31 -0.91 3.30
C VAL A 189 -10.48 -1.83 2.94
N ILE A 190 -10.57 -2.27 1.68
CA ILE A 190 -11.61 -3.20 1.22
C ILE A 190 -11.53 -4.53 1.99
N LEU A 191 -10.33 -5.06 2.24
CA LEU A 191 -10.16 -6.26 3.06
C LEU A 191 -10.70 -6.10 4.48
N GLY A 192 -10.52 -4.93 5.09
CA GLY A 192 -11.10 -4.59 6.38
C GLY A 192 -12.64 -4.63 6.35
N LEU A 193 -13.25 -4.03 5.32
CA LEU A 193 -14.71 -3.98 5.15
C LEU A 193 -15.36 -5.35 4.93
N TRP A 194 -14.60 -6.31 4.41
CA TRP A 194 -15.10 -7.65 4.05
C TRP A 194 -14.49 -8.77 4.89
N ARG A 195 -13.82 -8.44 6.00
CA ARG A 195 -13.05 -9.39 6.82
C ARG A 195 -13.84 -10.63 7.23
N ASP A 196 -15.10 -10.47 7.63
CA ASP A 196 -15.94 -11.55 8.15
C ASP A 196 -16.50 -12.46 7.05
N ARG A 197 -16.41 -12.05 5.78
CA ARG A 197 -16.86 -12.83 4.63
C ARG A 197 -15.74 -13.58 3.91
N LEU A 198 -14.49 -13.41 4.34
CA LEU A 198 -13.31 -14.00 3.71
C LEU A 198 -12.76 -15.15 4.54
N SER A 199 -12.37 -16.24 3.86
CA SER A 199 -11.57 -17.29 4.48
C SER A 199 -10.20 -16.73 4.90
N PRO A 200 -9.56 -17.28 5.96
CA PRO A 200 -8.23 -16.82 6.38
C PRO A 200 -7.17 -16.89 5.27
N LEU A 201 -7.28 -17.89 4.38
CA LEU A 201 -6.40 -18.03 3.22
C LEU A 201 -6.61 -16.89 2.21
N ALA A 202 -7.85 -16.62 1.83
CA ALA A 202 -8.18 -15.54 0.90
C ALA A 202 -7.74 -14.17 1.44
N TYR A 203 -7.99 -13.91 2.72
CA TYR A 203 -7.55 -12.66 3.37
C TYR A 203 -6.04 -12.48 3.29
N ARG A 204 -5.26 -13.51 3.64
CA ARG A 204 -3.79 -13.46 3.58
C ARG A 204 -3.26 -13.33 2.16
N ALA A 205 -3.86 -14.02 1.19
CA ALA A 205 -3.46 -13.95 -0.21
C ALA A 205 -3.67 -12.56 -0.80
N ILE A 206 -4.84 -11.95 -0.57
CA ILE A 206 -5.13 -10.59 -1.06
C ILE A 206 -4.26 -9.57 -0.32
N ALA A 207 -4.03 -9.72 0.97
CA ALA A 207 -3.14 -8.83 1.73
C ALA A 207 -1.70 -8.89 1.20
N ALA A 208 -1.18 -10.10 0.95
CA ALA A 208 0.14 -10.30 0.36
C ALA A 208 0.22 -9.68 -1.05
N PHE A 209 -0.81 -9.90 -1.87
CA PHE A 209 -0.90 -9.27 -3.20
C PHE A 209 -0.89 -7.75 -3.11
N ALA A 210 -1.70 -7.15 -2.23
CA ALA A 210 -1.73 -5.71 -2.02
C ALA A 210 -0.36 -5.16 -1.62
N LEU A 211 0.33 -5.81 -0.67
CA LEU A 211 1.66 -5.40 -0.23
C LEU A 211 2.75 -5.58 -1.30
N ALA A 212 2.57 -6.53 -2.23
CA ALA A 212 3.50 -6.75 -3.33
C ALA A 212 3.37 -5.71 -4.46
N LEU A 213 2.20 -5.07 -4.64
CA LEU A 213 1.97 -4.15 -5.77
C LEU A 213 2.99 -3.00 -5.86
N PRO A 214 3.32 -2.26 -4.78
CA PRO A 214 4.30 -1.18 -4.86
C PRO A 214 5.70 -1.69 -5.21
N LEU A 215 6.09 -2.86 -4.68
CA LEU A 215 7.38 -3.48 -4.95
C LEU A 215 7.49 -3.91 -6.43
N VAL A 216 6.47 -4.59 -6.94
CA VAL A 216 6.41 -5.01 -8.35
C VAL A 216 6.44 -3.79 -9.27
N SER A 217 5.71 -2.72 -8.92
CA SER A 217 5.76 -1.47 -9.65
C SER A 217 7.15 -0.83 -9.60
N ALA A 218 7.80 -0.79 -8.44
CA ALA A 218 9.15 -0.23 -8.29
C ALA A 218 10.17 -0.97 -9.17
N LEU A 219 10.19 -2.31 -9.08
CA LEU A 219 11.07 -3.14 -9.91
C LEU A 219 10.82 -2.92 -11.40
N GLN A 220 9.56 -2.84 -11.81
CA GLN A 220 9.21 -2.55 -13.21
C GLN A 220 9.81 -1.21 -13.64
N ARG A 221 9.59 -0.14 -12.87
CA ARG A 221 10.06 1.22 -13.19
C ARG A 221 11.58 1.34 -13.22
N MET A 222 12.27 0.66 -12.29
CA MET A 222 13.73 0.62 -12.24
C MET A 222 14.28 -0.18 -13.42
N SER A 223 13.65 -1.31 -13.76
CA SER A 223 14.05 -2.11 -14.92
C SER A 223 13.96 -1.35 -16.24
N SER A 224 13.01 -0.43 -16.38
CA SER A 224 12.86 0.44 -17.56
C SER A 224 13.69 1.72 -17.49
N GLY A 225 14.56 1.90 -16.50
CA GLY A 225 15.40 3.09 -16.35
C GLY A 225 14.65 4.38 -16.06
N ARG A 226 13.43 4.28 -15.51
CA ARG A 226 12.53 5.43 -15.37
C ARG A 226 12.59 6.11 -14.01
N HIS A 227 13.04 5.40 -12.98
CA HIS A 227 13.11 5.87 -11.60
C HIS A 227 14.26 5.21 -10.84
N PHE A 228 14.92 5.97 -9.97
CA PHE A 228 15.88 5.46 -9.00
C PHE A 228 15.16 4.75 -7.83
N LEU A 229 15.92 4.02 -7.00
CA LEU A 229 15.39 3.31 -5.83
C LEU A 229 14.72 4.30 -4.85
N SER A 230 15.38 5.42 -4.54
CA SER A 230 14.83 6.44 -3.66
C SER A 230 13.51 7.01 -4.18
N ASP A 231 13.40 7.29 -5.48
CA ASP A 231 12.17 7.81 -6.10
C ASP A 231 10.97 6.86 -5.84
N ALA A 232 11.22 5.54 -5.85
CA ALA A 232 10.21 4.52 -5.59
C ALA A 232 9.87 4.40 -4.09
N ILE A 233 10.88 4.39 -3.21
CA ILE A 233 10.68 4.33 -1.76
C ILE A 233 9.87 5.55 -1.28
N PHE A 234 10.26 6.75 -1.68
CA PHE A 234 9.59 7.99 -1.26
C PHE A 234 8.22 8.14 -1.90
N ALA A 235 7.99 7.66 -3.13
CA ALA A 235 6.65 7.56 -3.69
C ALA A 235 5.71 6.75 -2.78
N ALA A 236 6.15 5.58 -2.32
CA ALA A 236 5.35 4.74 -1.44
C ALA A 236 5.15 5.38 -0.06
N LEU A 237 6.22 5.88 0.57
CA LEU A 237 6.16 6.47 1.91
C LEU A 237 5.32 7.74 1.96
N PHE A 238 5.45 8.64 0.98
CA PHE A 238 4.67 9.88 0.97
C PHE A 238 3.19 9.60 0.64
N THR A 239 2.89 8.66 -0.24
CA THR A 239 1.50 8.23 -0.50
C THR A 239 0.88 7.61 0.75
N LEU A 240 1.63 6.78 1.46
CA LEU A 240 1.20 6.20 2.73
C LEU A 240 0.99 7.28 3.81
N LEU A 241 1.87 8.28 3.87
CA LEU A 241 1.74 9.41 4.80
C LEU A 241 0.46 10.20 4.53
N ILE A 242 0.16 10.50 3.27
CA ILE A 242 -1.09 11.15 2.84
C ILE A 242 -2.30 10.33 3.28
N ALA A 243 -2.30 9.02 3.01
CA ALA A 243 -3.39 8.14 3.40
C ALA A 243 -3.57 8.08 4.93
N SER A 244 -2.48 7.99 5.69
CA SER A 244 -2.50 8.01 7.15
C SER A 244 -3.03 9.33 7.70
N LEU A 245 -2.68 10.47 7.11
CA LEU A 245 -3.21 11.80 7.48
C LEU A 245 -4.71 11.88 7.19
N LEU A 246 -5.13 11.48 5.98
CA LEU A 246 -6.54 11.43 5.59
C LEU A 246 -7.35 10.53 6.52
N ARG A 247 -6.80 9.38 6.90
CA ARG A 247 -7.44 8.49 7.89
C ARG A 247 -7.71 9.25 9.19
N VAL A 248 -6.72 9.95 9.74
CA VAL A 248 -6.89 10.72 10.98
C VAL A 248 -7.92 11.83 10.81
N VAL A 249 -7.94 12.53 9.67
CA VAL A 249 -8.92 13.59 9.38
C VAL A 249 -10.35 13.02 9.28
N LEU A 250 -10.52 11.90 8.60
CA LEU A 250 -11.85 11.33 8.31
C LEU A 250 -12.44 10.56 9.50
N PHE A 251 -11.60 9.85 10.26
CA PHE A 251 -12.06 8.94 11.31
C PHE A 251 -11.64 9.38 12.71
N GLY A 252 -10.66 10.27 12.86
CA GLY A 252 -10.05 10.59 14.16
C GLY A 252 -8.96 9.59 14.56
N ARG A 253 -8.20 9.93 15.60
CA ARG A 253 -6.98 9.18 16.00
C ARG A 253 -7.22 7.76 16.52
N LYS A 254 -8.40 7.48 17.10
CA LYS A 254 -8.70 6.23 17.80
C LYS A 254 -9.63 5.29 17.04
N ASN A 255 -10.19 5.73 15.92
CA ASN A 255 -11.23 4.98 15.24
C ASN A 255 -10.67 4.16 14.08
N PRO A 256 -11.10 2.90 13.91
CA PRO A 256 -10.80 2.11 12.73
C PRO A 256 -11.52 2.66 11.50
N VAL A 257 -11.01 2.33 10.32
CA VAL A 257 -11.69 2.59 9.04
C VAL A 257 -12.86 1.62 8.91
N THR A 258 -14.09 2.10 9.15
CA THR A 258 -15.35 1.33 8.94
C THR A 258 -16.36 2.13 8.13
#